data_AF-A0A850XEV5-F1
#
_entry.id   AF-A0A850XEV5-F1
#
_cell.length_a   1.000
_cell.length_b   1.000
_cell.length_c   1.000
_cell.angle_alpha   90.00
_cell.angle_beta   90.00
_cell.angle_gamma   90.00
#
_symmetry.space_group_name_H-M   'P 1'
#
loop_
_entity.id
_entity.type
_entity.pdbx_description
1 polymer ?
#
loop_
_entity_poly.entity_id
_entity_poly.type
_entity_poly.pdbx_seq_one_letter_code
_entity_poly.pdbx_strand_id
1 'polypeptide(L)' 'LLADLSAAKRKFADSLNEFKFRCIGDAETDDEICIAKSLQEFATVLRNLEDERMRMIENASEVLITPLEKFRKEQIGAAK' A
#
# COMPACT_ATOMS: atom_id res chain seq x y z
N LEU A 1 -11.13 -7.33 -3.70
CA LEU A 1 -11.12 -5.93 -4.20
C LEU A 1 -10.15 -5.03 -3.43
N LEU A 2 -10.37 -4.72 -2.14
CA LEU A 2 -9.43 -3.85 -1.38
C LEU A 2 -8.06 -4.53 -1.14
N ALA A 3 -8.07 -5.82 -0.80
CA ALA A 3 -6.85 -6.61 -0.63
C ALA A 3 -6.05 -6.72 -1.94
N ASP A 4 -6.73 -6.99 -3.06
CA ASP A 4 -6.10 -7.11 -4.38
C ASP A 4 -5.44 -5.80 -4.82
N LEU A 5 -6.10 -4.67 -4.57
CA LEU A 5 -5.55 -3.35 -4.86
C LEU A 5 -4.33 -3.06 -3.97
N SER A 6 -4.37 -3.37 -2.68
CA SER A 6 -3.22 -3.19 -1.78
C SER A 6 -2.04 -4.05 -2.23
N ALA A 7 -2.29 -5.32 -2.58
CA ALA A 7 -1.26 -6.22 -3.11
C ALA A 7 -0.66 -5.71 -4.42
N ALA A 8 -1.49 -5.21 -5.35
CA ALA A 8 -1.03 -4.64 -6.61
C ALA A 8 -0.12 -3.41 -6.40
N LYS A 9 -0.48 -2.52 -5.47
CA LYS A 9 0.33 -1.35 -5.13
C LYS A 9 1.67 -1.71 -4.49
N ARG A 10 1.69 -2.70 -3.59
CA ARG A 10 2.95 -3.20 -3.00
C ARG A 10 3.87 -3.79 -4.07
N LYS A 11 3.33 -4.64 -4.96
CA LYS A 11 4.10 -5.19 -6.09
C LYS A 11 4.63 -4.11 -7.04
N PHE A 12 3.84 -3.05 -7.27
CA PHE A 12 4.30 -1.91 -8.06
C PHE A 12 5.45 -1.17 -7.38
N ALA A 13 5.37 -0.93 -6.07
CA ALA A 13 6.47 -0.37 -5.30
C ALA A 13 7.71 -1.28 -5.31
N ASP A 14 7.56 -2.61 -5.25
CA ASP A 14 8.67 -3.55 -5.42
C ASP A 14 9.32 -3.40 -6.81
N SER A 15 8.51 -3.33 -7.86
CA SER A 15 8.97 -3.17 -9.24
C SER A 15 9.77 -1.87 -9.44
N LEU A 16 9.37 -0.79 -8.76
CA LEU A 16 10.09 0.49 -8.77
C LEU A 16 11.41 0.42 -8.01
N ASN A 17 11.42 -0.29 -6.88
CA ASN A 17 12.62 -0.43 -6.04
C ASN A 17 13.72 -1.27 -6.72
N GLU A 18 13.30 -2.27 -7.49
CA GLU A 18 14.19 -3.16 -8.24
C GLU A 18 14.46 -2.68 -9.67
N PHE A 19 13.88 -1.54 -10.07
CA PHE A 19 14.04 -1.02 -11.41
C PHE A 19 15.52 -0.75 -11.72
N LYS A 20 15.96 -1.26 -12.86
CA LYS A 20 17.28 -0.99 -13.42
C LYS A 20 17.14 -0.61 -14.87
N PHE A 21 17.82 0.45 -15.26
CA PHE A 21 17.91 0.82 -16.67
C PHE A 21 18.63 -0.27 -17.46
N ARG A 22 18.22 -0.43 -18.72
CA ARG A 22 19.02 -1.18 -19.68
C ARG A 22 20.01 -0.20 -20.29
N CYS A 23 21.23 -0.24 -19.80
CA CYS A 23 22.30 0.64 -20.26
C CYS A 23 22.99 0.06 -21.51
N ILE A 24 23.57 0.93 -22.33
CA ILE A 24 24.46 0.55 -23.43
C ILE A 24 25.90 0.61 -22.88
N GLY A 25 26.58 -0.53 -22.85
CA GLY A 25 27.91 -0.66 -22.23
C GLY A 25 27.84 -0.99 -20.74
N ASP A 26 29.00 -1.03 -20.08
CA ASP A 26 29.15 -1.55 -18.71
C ASP A 26 29.07 -0.46 -17.61
N ALA A 27 28.78 0.80 -17.98
CA ALA A 27 28.71 1.93 -17.06
C ALA A 27 27.34 2.61 -17.13
N GLU A 28 26.83 3.01 -15.96
CA GLU A 28 25.64 3.86 -15.84
C GLU A 28 26.04 5.34 -15.89
N THR A 29 25.22 6.17 -16.51
CA THR A 29 25.35 7.63 -16.48
C THR A 29 24.84 8.20 -15.15
N ASP A 30 25.30 9.39 -14.79
CA ASP A 30 24.84 10.08 -13.57
C ASP A 30 23.32 10.28 -13.56
N ASP A 31 22.72 10.55 -14.73
CA ASP A 31 21.27 10.70 -14.88
C ASP A 31 20.51 9.38 -14.65
N GLU A 32 21.01 8.26 -15.18
CA GLU A 32 20.41 6.93 -14.95
C GLU A 32 20.45 6.55 -13.47
N ILE A 33 21.58 6.79 -12.80
CA ILE A 33 21.74 6.57 -11.35
C ILE A 33 20.77 7.47 -10.57
N CYS A 34 20.67 8.75 -10.95
CA CYS A 34 19.78 9.72 -10.31
C CYS A 34 18.32 9.27 -10.41
N ILE A 35 17.87 8.92 -11.62
CA ILE A 35 16.49 8.49 -11.84
C ILE A 35 16.19 7.18 -11.09
N ALA A 36 17.09 6.19 -11.13
CA ALA A 36 16.90 4.94 -10.40
C ALA A 36 16.73 5.16 -8.89
N LYS A 37 17.53 6.05 -8.30
CA LYS A 37 17.37 6.46 -6.89
C LYS A 37 16.03 7.13 -6.62
N SER A 38 15.59 8.05 -7.49
CA SER A 38 14.28 8.68 -7.35
C SER A 38 13.13 7.66 -7.39
N LEU A 39 13.23 6.60 -8.21
CA LEU A 39 12.25 5.53 -8.24
C LEU A 39 12.25 4.69 -6.94
N GLN A 40 13.41 4.44 -6.34
CA GLN A 40 13.53 3.77 -5.03
C GLN A 40 12.93 4.61 -3.89
N GLU A 41 13.14 5.93 -3.91
CA GLU A 41 12.52 6.84 -2.96
C GLU A 41 10.99 6.83 -3.11
N PHE A 42 10.49 6.91 -4.35
CA PHE A 42 9.06 6.84 -4.61
C PHE A 42 8.45 5.50 -4.20
N ALA A 43 9.15 4.39 -4.43
CA ALA A 43 8.75 3.07 -3.93
C ALA A 43 8.60 3.05 -2.40
N THR A 44 9.53 3.67 -1.68
CA THR A 44 9.48 3.78 -0.22
C THR A 44 8.26 4.58 0.23
N VAL A 45 8.00 5.72 -0.40
CA VAL A 45 6.82 6.55 -0.13
C VAL A 45 5.52 5.75 -0.37
N LEU A 46 5.43 5.00 -1.47
CA LEU A 46 4.26 4.18 -1.77
C LEU A 46 4.02 3.07 -0.73
N ARG A 47 5.08 2.42 -0.24
CA ARG A 47 4.95 1.40 0.83
C ARG A 47 4.41 2.01 2.11
N ASN A 48 5.00 3.11 2.56
CA ASN A 48 4.58 3.81 3.77
C ASN A 48 3.12 4.26 3.67
N LEU A 49 2.71 4.78 2.50
CA LEU A 49 1.32 5.18 2.27
C LEU A 49 0.35 4.00 2.38
N GLU A 50 0.69 2.83 1.83
CA GLU A 50 -0.17 1.65 1.94
C GLU A 50 -0.18 1.03 3.34
N ASP A 51 0.90 1.16 4.11
CA ASP A 51 0.92 0.78 5.52
C ASP A 51 -0.03 1.67 6.35
N GLU A 52 0.04 2.99 6.17
CA GLU A 52 -0.88 3.92 6.86
C GLU A 52 -2.34 3.72 6.44
N ARG A 53 -2.58 3.45 5.16
CA ARG A 53 -3.92 3.10 4.68
C ARG A 53 -4.44 1.82 5.36
N MET A 54 -3.60 0.80 5.51
CA MET A 54 -3.98 -0.44 6.18
C MET A 54 -4.37 -0.18 7.64
N ARG A 55 -3.52 0.56 8.37
CA ARG A 55 -3.78 0.96 9.76
C ARG A 55 -5.10 1.72 9.90
N MET A 56 -5.39 2.63 8.97
CA MET A 56 -6.65 3.37 8.98
C MET A 56 -7.87 2.45 8.81
N ILE A 57 -7.79 1.47 7.91
CA ILE A 57 -8.86 0.49 7.68
C ILE A 57 -9.06 -0.39 8.92
N GLU A 58 -7.98 -0.90 9.50
CA GLU A 58 -8.01 -1.72 10.72
C GLU A 58 -8.65 -0.94 11.87
N ASN A 59 -8.19 0.29 12.12
CA ASN A 59 -8.74 1.16 13.16
C ASN A 59 -10.24 1.46 12.94
N ALA A 60 -10.65 1.77 11.71
CA ALA A 60 -12.07 1.98 11.39
C ALA A 60 -12.90 0.71 11.62
N SER A 61 -12.34 -0.46 11.29
CA SER A 61 -12.98 -1.76 11.52
C SER A 61 -13.20 -2.03 13.00
N GLU A 62 -12.20 -1.76 13.83
CA GLU A 62 -12.24 -2.01 15.27
C GLU A 62 -13.11 -1.00 16.03
N VAL A 63 -12.96 0.29 15.72
CA VAL A 63 -13.59 1.36 16.50
C VAL A 63 -15.03 1.64 16.05
N LEU A 64 -15.35 1.41 14.77
CA LEU A 64 -16.66 1.77 14.22
C LEU A 64 -17.42 0.58 13.66
N ILE A 65 -16.85 -0.16 12.70
CA ILE A 65 -17.62 -1.18 11.96
C ILE A 65 -18.04 -2.33 12.89
N THR A 66 -17.11 -2.92 13.64
CA THR A 66 -17.38 -4.07 14.51
C THR A 66 -18.39 -3.72 15.62
N PRO A 67 -18.27 -2.58 16.34
CA PRO A 67 -19.28 -2.17 17.30
C PRO A 67 -20.66 -1.96 16.68
N LEU A 68 -20.75 -1.35 15.49
CA LEU A 68 -22.04 -1.13 14.81
C LEU A 68 -22.67 -2.45 14.36
N GLU A 69 -21.89 -3.39 13.84
CA GLU A 69 -22.37 -4.73 13.47
C GLU A 69 -22.88 -5.50 14.68
N LYS A 70 -22.15 -5.45 15.79
CA LYS A 70 -22.56 -6.05 17.06
C LYS A 70 -23.85 -5.44 17.57
N PHE A 71 -23.94 -4.11 17.62
CA PHE A 71 -25.15 -3.40 18.03
C PHE A 71 -26.36 -3.78 17.18
N ARG A 72 -26.21 -3.78 15.84
CA ARG A 72 -27.26 -4.20 14.91
C ARG A 72 -27.75 -5.62 15.21
N LYS A 73 -26.84 -6.56 15.43
CA LYS A 73 -27.19 -7.97 15.66
C LYS A 73 -27.84 -8.20 17.02
N GLU A 74 -27.24 -7.64 18.07
CA GLU A 74 -27.61 -7.96 19.45
C GLU A 74 -28.75 -7.10 19.99
N GLN A 75 -28.80 -5.81 19.63
CA GLN A 75 -29.78 -4.88 20.20
C GLN A 75 -30.99 -4.69 19.28
N ILE A 76 -30.78 -4.61 17.96
CA ILE A 76 -31.89 -4.46 17.00
C ILE A 76 -32.42 -5.84 16.59
N GLY A 77 -31.54 -6.79 16.28
CA GLY A 77 -31.92 -8.13 15.84
C GLY A 77 -32.69 -8.94 16.89
N ALA A 78 -32.39 -8.74 18.18
CA ALA A 78 -33.11 -9.38 19.28
C ALA A 78 -34.51 -8.80 19.55
N ALA A 79 -34.82 -7.62 19.00
CA ALA A 79 -36.11 -6.97 19.14
C ALA A 79 -37.11 -7.34 18.02
N LYS A 80 -36.70 -8.19 17.06
CA LYS A 80 -37.55 -8.73 15.99
C LYS A 80 -38.10 -10.11 16.32
#